data_AF-A0A7C0W0N2-F1
#
_entry.id   AF-A0A7C0W0N2-F1
#
_cell.length_a   1.000
_cell.length_b   1.000
_cell.length_c   1.000
_cell.angle_alpha   90.00
_cell.angle_beta   90.00
_cell.angle_gamma   90.00
#
_symmetry.space_group_name_H-M   'P 1'
#
loop_
_entity.id
_entity.type
_entity.pdbx_description
1 polymer ?
#
loop_
_entity_poly.entity_id
_entity_poly.type
_entity_poly.pdbx_seq_one_letter_code
_entity_poly.pdbx_strand_id
1 'polypeptide(L)' 'IYINTSIGIALYPDDGEEGEILIKSADKAMYLAKKEGPNNYHWVESKLT' A
#
# COMPACT_ATOMS: atom_id res chain seq x y z
N ILE A 1 7.31 25.41 4.06
CA ILE A 1 7.37 23.97 4.40
C ILE A 1 6.39 23.26 3.49
N TYR A 2 6.82 22.26 2.72
CA TYR A 2 5.95 21.46 1.87
C TYR A 2 5.74 20.10 2.52
N ILE A 3 4.48 19.68 2.67
CA ILE A 3 4.13 18.37 3.21
C ILE A 3 3.93 17.43 2.02
N ASN A 4 4.53 16.24 2.11
CA ASN A 4 4.30 15.16 1.16
C ASN A 4 3.51 14.03 1.84
N THR A 5 2.88 13.18 1.04
CA THR A 5 2.17 12.00 1.53
C THR A 5 2.66 10.76 0.77
N SER A 6 2.53 9.59 1.39
CA SER A 6 2.73 8.31 0.72
C SER A 6 1.56 7.43 1.05
N ILE A 7 0.99 6.76 0.05
CA ILE A 7 -0.28 6.03 0.18
C ILE A 7 -0.06 4.56 -0.20
N GLY A 8 -0.58 3.64 0.60
CA GLY A 8 -0.64 2.22 0.26
C GLY A 8 -2.08 1.80 0.04
N ILE A 9 -2.33 0.97 -0.97
CA ILE A 9 -3.68 0.59 -1.39
C ILE A 9 -3.80 -0.94 -1.38
N ALA A 10 -4.81 -1.46 -0.68
CA ALA A 10 -5.18 -2.88 -0.65
C ALA A 10 -6.66 -3.04 -1.05
N LEU A 11 -6.95 -4.08 -1.84
CA LEU A 11 -8.26 -4.43 -2.36
C LEU A 11 -8.79 -5.69 -1.69
N TYR A 12 -10.01 -5.63 -1.16
CA TYR A 12 -10.76 -6.83 -0.81
C TYR A 12 -11.42 -7.40 -2.07
N PRO A 13 -11.45 -8.74 -2.26
CA PRO A 13 -10.80 -9.77 -1.45
C PRO A 13 -9.34 -10.08 -1.84
N ASP A 14 -8.85 -9.48 -2.93
CA ASP A 14 -7.59 -9.85 -3.60
C ASP A 14 -6.34 -9.77 -2.69
N ASP A 15 -6.31 -8.80 -1.78
CA ASP A 15 -5.20 -8.51 -0.87
C ASP A 15 -5.48 -8.94 0.59
N GLY A 16 -6.58 -9.65 0.81
CA GLY A 16 -6.99 -10.20 2.10
C GLY A 16 -8.51 -10.20 2.29
N GLU A 17 -9.03 -11.25 2.94
CA GLU A 17 -10.46 -11.38 3.25
C GLU A 17 -10.84 -10.82 4.62
N GLU A 18 -9.84 -10.50 5.47
CA GLU A 18 -10.03 -9.96 6.81
C GLU A 18 -9.47 -8.55 6.92
N GLY A 19 -10.13 -7.69 7.72
CA GLY A 19 -9.72 -6.30 7.90
C GLY A 19 -8.27 -6.14 8.39
N GLU A 20 -7.82 -7.00 9.31
CA GLU A 20 -6.43 -6.95 9.80
C GLU A 20 -5.41 -7.27 8.69
N ILE A 21 -5.74 -8.20 7.79
CA ILE A 21 -4.91 -8.56 6.65
C ILE A 21 -4.83 -7.37 5.68
N LEU A 22 -5.98 -6.78 5.32
CA LEU A 22 -6.03 -5.62 4.42
C LEU A 22 -5.23 -4.43 4.95
N ILE A 23 -5.31 -4.15 6.26
CA ILE A 23 -4.55 -3.06 6.88
C ILE A 23 -3.05 -3.33 6.81
N LYS A 24 -2.60 -4.55 7.14
CA LYS A 24 -1.18 -4.92 7.05
C LYS A 24 -0.68 -4.86 5.61
N SER A 25 -1.49 -5.30 4.66
CA SER A 25 -1.17 -5.24 3.22
C SER A 25 -1.03 -3.78 2.76
N ALA A 26 -1.98 -2.91 3.09
CA ALA A 26 -1.92 -1.48 2.76
C ALA A 26 -0.73 -0.77 3.41
N ASP A 27 -0.41 -1.08 4.67
CA ASP A 27 0.76 -0.51 5.35
C ASP A 27 2.08 -0.91 4.67
N LYS A 28 2.20 -2.19 4.26
CA LYS A 28 3.35 -2.67 3.48
C LYS A 28 3.47 -1.95 2.14
N ALA A 29 2.37 -1.76 1.42
CA ALA A 29 2.35 -1.02 0.16
C ALA A 29 2.73 0.46 0.37
N MET A 30 2.24 1.10 1.43
CA MET A 30 2.60 2.48 1.78
C MET A 30 4.11 2.59 2.06
N TYR A 31 4.70 1.59 2.73
CA TYR A 31 6.13 1.57 2.98
C TYR A 31 6.95 1.46 1.69
N LEU A 32 6.47 0.70 0.69
CA LEU A 32 7.08 0.68 -0.65
C LEU A 32 6.96 2.05 -1.34
N ALA A 33 5.78 2.67 -1.30
CA ALA A 33 5.59 4.02 -1.83
C ALA A 33 6.57 5.04 -1.21
N LYS A 34 6.86 4.93 0.09
CA LYS A 34 7.88 5.77 0.76
C LYS A 34 9.30 5.51 0.27
N LYS A 35 9.64 4.26 -0.07
CA LYS A 35 10.98 3.86 -0.53
C LYS A 35 11.26 4.31 -1.96
N GLU A 36 10.27 4.29 -2.83
CA GLU A 36 10.43 4.71 -4.24
C GLU A 36 10.53 6.23 -4.40
N GLY A 37 9.96 6.97 -3.45
CA GLY A 37 10.10 8.42 -3.36
C GLY A 37 8.94 9.04 -2.60
N PRO A 38 9.16 10.15 -1.88
CA PRO A 38 8.06 10.88 -1.25
C PRO A 38 7.04 11.34 -2.31
N ASN A 39 5.77 11.50 -1.90
CA ASN A 39 4.68 11.94 -2.79
C ASN A 39 4.26 10.91 -3.85
N ASN A 40 4.15 9.63 -3.46
CA ASN A 40 3.75 8.54 -4.34
C ASN A 40 2.74 7.58 -3.67
N TYR A 41 2.17 6.66 -4.45
CA TYR A 41 1.32 5.57 -3.96
C TYR A 41 1.79 4.22 -4.51
N HIS A 42 1.42 3.13 -3.82
CA HIS A 42 1.70 1.77 -4.27
C HIS A 42 0.50 0.87 -3.98
N TRP A 43 0.23 -0.05 -4.90
CA TRP A 43 -0.71 -1.15 -4.67
C TRP A 43 -0.03 -2.26 -3.90
N VAL A 44 -0.78 -3.10 -3.21
CA VAL A 44 -0.23 -4.38 -2.77
C VAL A 44 0.23 -5.13 -4.02
N GLU A 45 1.46 -5.65 -4.00
CA GLU A 45 1.91 -6.56 -5.06
C GLU A 45 1.20 -7.90 -4.90
N SER A 46 -0.05 -7.97 -5.32
CA SER A 46 -0.71 -9.23 -5.62
C SER A 46 -0.05 -9.72 -6.91
N LYS A 47 0.78 -10.76 -6.82
CA LYS A 47 1.42 -11.40 -7.98
C LYS A 47 0.36 -11.69 -9.04
N LEU A 48 0.23 -10.84 -10.05
CA LEU A 48 -0.44 -11.19 -11.29
C LEU A 48 0.58 -12.01 -12.10
N THR A 49 0.49 -13.34 -11.99
CA THR A 49 1.14 -14.27 -12.93
C THR A 49 0.07 -15.18 -13.50
#